data_AF-A0A9D6HNB1-F1
#
_entry.id   AF-A0A9D6HNB1-F1
#
_cell.length_a   1.000
_cell.length_b   1.000
_cell.length_c   1.000
_cell.angle_alpha   90.00
_cell.angle_beta   90.00
_cell.angle_gamma   90.00
#
_symmetry.space_group_name_H-M   'P 1'
#
loop_
_entity.id
_entity.type
_entity.pdbx_description
1 polymer ?
#
loop_
_entity_poly.entity_id
_entity_poly.type
_entity_poly.pdbx_seq_one_letter_code
_entity_poly.pdbx_strand_id
1 'polypeptide(L)'
;MNAIPSRSIALLLALAAPVAMAVTDEQLFAWAEAAYPEVFSGDMTTGHYQQFHYRLYAGSGNAMGVDSAGTAYVLGPVTGNVLTAFGPKAGYAGTVAAWEAGFPAPGNPGGQCIVPAEARAEDASRPTSVIGSGTPGSCTGAAVVDAVAKGGVITFNCGPDPVTITMDQTAKIVNNTGPKIVIDGGGRVTLSGGGARRILYMNTCDPAQGWTTSHCQNQDHPQLTLQNLTFIEGNATGEGIDGGGGAVWARGGRLKIVNSRFFRNRCDVTGPDVGGAAVRSFSQHQNLPLYVVNSTFGGRDDLANVCSNGGALSGIGVSYSVINSVMAYNQAIGLGANPARSGTPGGGSGGAIYNDGNTFDLKLCGSSVHHNTAREGGGAIFFVSNDRSGTLEIDRSSLEANPSAGFETRGYPGTFFLGKGTPRIIDSMLR
;
A
#
# COMPACT_ATOMS: atom_id res chain seq x y z
N MET A 1 -55.75 -33.25 -32.40
CA MET A 1 -54.84 -32.99 -31.27
C MET A 1 -53.85 -31.97 -31.77
N ASN A 2 -54.14 -30.69 -31.53
CA ASN A 2 -53.46 -29.57 -32.18
C ASN A 2 -52.30 -29.10 -31.30
N ALA A 3 -51.17 -28.87 -31.96
CA ALA A 3 -49.91 -28.44 -31.38
C ALA A 3 -50.06 -27.12 -30.60
N ILE A 4 -49.44 -27.08 -29.42
CA ILE A 4 -49.27 -25.88 -28.61
C ILE A 4 -48.14 -25.05 -29.24
N PRO A 5 -48.36 -23.77 -29.60
CA PRO A 5 -47.35 -22.97 -30.27
C PRO A 5 -46.29 -22.47 -29.27
N SER A 6 -45.03 -22.64 -29.66
CA SER A 6 -43.80 -22.15 -29.04
C SER A 6 -43.66 -20.63 -29.17
N ARG A 7 -44.50 -19.86 -28.47
CA ARG A 7 -44.25 -18.43 -28.27
C ARG A 7 -44.38 -18.06 -26.80
N SER A 8 -43.28 -17.53 -26.28
CA SER A 8 -43.15 -16.81 -25.01
C SER A 8 -42.78 -17.64 -23.76
N ILE A 9 -41.97 -18.70 -23.91
CA ILE A 9 -40.87 -18.96 -22.96
C ILE A 9 -39.71 -18.04 -23.35
N ALA A 10 -39.98 -16.75 -23.21
CA ALA A 10 -39.04 -15.65 -23.32
C ALA A 10 -39.65 -14.50 -22.51
N LEU A 11 -40.20 -14.82 -21.34
CA LEU A 11 -39.94 -13.97 -20.19
C LEU A 11 -38.44 -14.09 -20.02
N LEU A 12 -37.72 -13.20 -20.70
CA LEU A 12 -36.28 -13.06 -20.61
C LEU A 12 -35.95 -13.27 -19.14
N LEU A 13 -35.06 -14.23 -18.89
CA LEU A 13 -34.07 -13.98 -17.85
C LEU A 13 -33.56 -12.58 -18.15
N ALA A 14 -34.12 -11.59 -17.46
CA ALA A 14 -33.31 -10.54 -16.91
C ALA A 14 -32.26 -11.29 -16.09
N LEU A 15 -31.22 -11.77 -16.77
CA LEU A 15 -29.87 -11.54 -16.35
C LEU A 15 -29.91 -10.07 -15.94
N ALA A 16 -30.21 -9.83 -14.67
CA ALA A 16 -29.82 -8.61 -14.03
C ALA A 16 -28.35 -8.53 -14.43
N ALA A 17 -28.04 -7.63 -15.36
CA ALA A 17 -26.68 -7.24 -15.58
C ALA A 17 -26.12 -7.07 -14.17
N PRO A 18 -24.96 -7.68 -13.84
CA PRO A 18 -24.39 -7.48 -12.52
C PRO A 18 -24.44 -5.99 -12.31
N VAL A 19 -25.12 -5.55 -11.24
CA VAL A 19 -25.18 -4.13 -10.92
C VAL A 19 -23.74 -3.81 -10.63
N ALA A 20 -23.02 -3.39 -11.68
CA ALA A 20 -21.63 -2.99 -11.59
C ALA A 20 -21.62 -1.99 -10.45
N MET A 21 -20.77 -2.23 -9.44
CA MET A 21 -20.72 -1.33 -8.31
C MET A 21 -20.64 0.10 -8.82
N ALA A 22 -21.41 0.99 -8.21
CA ALA A 22 -21.28 2.39 -8.51
C ALA A 22 -19.83 2.80 -8.23
N VAL A 23 -19.17 3.38 -9.24
CA VAL A 23 -17.83 3.94 -9.11
C VAL A 23 -17.82 4.92 -7.94
N THR A 24 -16.88 4.71 -7.02
CA THR A 24 -16.65 5.69 -5.95
C THR A 24 -15.95 6.92 -6.51
N ASP A 25 -16.05 8.05 -5.81
CA ASP A 25 -15.39 9.28 -6.26
C ASP A 25 -13.88 9.07 -6.37
N GLU A 26 -13.32 8.34 -5.41
CA GLU A 26 -11.90 7.97 -5.29
C GLU A 26 -11.44 7.11 -6.47
N GLN A 27 -12.25 6.13 -6.89
CA GLN A 27 -11.93 5.33 -8.07
C GLN A 27 -11.95 6.16 -9.35
N LEU A 28 -12.93 7.07 -9.49
CA LEU A 28 -12.97 7.99 -10.62
C LEU A 28 -11.73 8.90 -10.62
N PHE A 29 -11.38 9.44 -9.46
CA PHE A 29 -10.24 10.34 -9.31
C PHE A 29 -8.92 9.63 -9.63
N ALA A 30 -8.72 8.43 -9.09
CA ALA A 30 -7.52 7.64 -9.33
C ALA A 30 -7.35 7.28 -10.82
N TRP A 31 -8.44 6.88 -11.47
CA TRP A 31 -8.45 6.64 -12.91
C TRP A 31 -8.13 7.90 -13.70
N ALA A 32 -8.76 9.04 -13.36
CA ALA A 32 -8.55 10.29 -14.07
C ALA A 32 -7.11 10.79 -13.93
N GLU A 33 -6.50 10.64 -12.76
CA GLU A 33 -5.07 10.91 -12.53
C GLU A 33 -4.16 10.04 -13.41
N ALA A 34 -4.49 8.77 -13.57
CA ALA A 34 -3.75 7.85 -14.43
C ALA A 34 -3.94 8.14 -15.93
N ALA A 35 -5.16 8.52 -16.33
CA ALA A 35 -5.54 8.75 -17.71
C ALA A 35 -5.09 10.13 -18.24
N TYR A 36 -4.99 11.13 -17.36
CA TYR A 36 -4.67 12.52 -17.69
C TYR A 36 -3.61 13.10 -16.73
N PRO A 37 -2.40 12.51 -16.66
CA PRO A 37 -1.35 12.93 -15.72
C PRO A 37 -0.86 14.36 -15.94
N GLU A 38 -1.03 14.93 -17.14
CA GLU A 38 -0.74 16.33 -17.45
C GLU A 38 -1.80 17.29 -16.87
N VAL A 39 -3.01 16.81 -16.64
CA VAL A 39 -4.11 17.59 -16.07
C VAL A 39 -4.09 17.50 -14.55
N PHE A 40 -3.85 16.32 -13.98
CA PHE A 40 -3.89 16.07 -12.54
C PHE A 40 -2.49 15.68 -12.03
N SER A 41 -1.66 16.68 -11.75
CA SER A 41 -0.23 16.48 -11.44
C SER A 41 0.21 17.12 -10.12
N GLY A 42 1.24 16.54 -9.51
CA GLY A 42 1.83 17.01 -8.26
C GLY A 42 1.11 16.51 -7.02
N ASP A 43 1.44 17.11 -5.87
CA ASP A 43 0.85 16.74 -4.59
C ASP A 43 -0.66 17.00 -4.59
N MET A 44 -1.39 16.05 -4.02
CA MET A 44 -2.84 16.05 -4.02
C MET A 44 -3.38 16.24 -2.60
N THR A 45 -4.36 17.13 -2.48
CA THR A 45 -5.14 17.32 -1.25
C THR A 45 -6.58 16.90 -1.50
N THR A 46 -7.07 15.93 -0.73
CA THR A 46 -8.49 15.51 -0.76
C THR A 46 -9.29 16.32 0.27
N GLY A 47 -10.50 16.71 -0.07
CA GLY A 47 -11.37 17.43 0.86
C GLY A 47 -12.83 17.52 0.43
N HIS A 48 -13.65 18.08 1.31
CA HIS A 48 -15.04 18.41 1.00
C HIS A 48 -15.24 19.92 1.04
N TYR A 49 -15.95 20.45 0.05
CA TYR A 49 -16.35 21.86 0.02
C TYR A 49 -17.76 21.96 -0.53
N GLN A 50 -18.68 22.46 0.30
CA GLN A 50 -20.12 22.48 -0.01
C GLN A 50 -20.60 21.08 -0.41
N GLN A 51 -21.19 20.95 -1.60
CA GLN A 51 -21.68 19.69 -2.17
C GLN A 51 -20.59 18.83 -2.84
N PHE A 52 -19.35 19.33 -2.93
CA PHE A 52 -18.28 18.66 -3.66
C PHE A 52 -17.37 17.87 -2.73
N HIS A 53 -17.15 16.61 -3.08
CA HIS A 53 -15.94 15.89 -2.71
C HIS A 53 -14.91 16.16 -3.80
N TYR A 54 -13.70 16.63 -3.45
CA TYR A 54 -12.72 17.08 -4.43
C TYR A 54 -11.29 16.64 -4.10
N ARG A 55 -10.46 16.63 -5.14
CA ARG A 55 -9.00 16.58 -5.07
C ARG A 55 -8.41 17.81 -5.77
N LEU A 56 -7.53 18.52 -5.07
CA LEU A 56 -6.73 19.62 -5.61
C LEU A 56 -5.32 19.13 -5.92
N TYR A 57 -4.79 19.48 -7.09
CA TYR A 57 -3.49 19.07 -7.58
C TYR A 57 -2.56 20.29 -7.65
N ALA A 58 -1.61 20.36 -6.73
CA ALA A 58 -0.74 21.53 -6.59
C ALA A 58 0.16 21.77 -7.81
N GLY A 59 0.56 20.71 -8.52
CA GLY A 59 1.45 20.80 -9.68
C GLY A 59 0.80 21.44 -10.90
N SER A 60 -0.47 21.11 -11.17
CA SER A 60 -1.21 21.70 -12.29
C SER A 60 -2.11 22.88 -11.90
N GLY A 61 -2.37 23.07 -10.60
CA GLY A 61 -3.36 24.03 -10.10
C GLY A 61 -4.80 23.66 -10.46
N ASN A 62 -5.04 22.46 -10.97
CA ASN A 62 -6.38 21.96 -11.26
C ASN A 62 -6.96 21.27 -10.03
N ALA A 63 -8.28 21.25 -9.93
CA ALA A 63 -9.05 20.41 -9.03
C ALA A 63 -10.04 19.57 -9.82
N MET A 64 -10.28 18.36 -9.37
CA MET A 64 -11.44 17.59 -9.80
C MET A 64 -12.37 17.35 -8.62
N GLY A 65 -13.67 17.23 -8.88
CA GLY A 65 -14.62 16.93 -7.82
C GLY A 65 -15.90 16.32 -8.34
N VAL A 66 -16.63 15.68 -7.42
CA VAL A 66 -17.95 15.10 -7.67
C VAL A 66 -18.94 15.77 -6.73
N ASP A 67 -20.09 16.19 -7.26
CA ASP A 67 -21.17 16.75 -6.45
C ASP A 67 -22.07 15.68 -5.81
N SER A 68 -23.01 16.08 -4.96
CA SER A 68 -23.98 15.17 -4.33
C SER A 68 -24.91 14.45 -5.30
N ALA A 69 -25.03 14.91 -6.55
CA ALA A 69 -25.79 14.25 -7.61
C ALA A 69 -24.94 13.23 -8.40
N GLY A 70 -23.65 13.12 -8.08
CA GLY A 70 -22.71 12.24 -8.78
C GLY A 70 -22.21 12.80 -10.10
N THR A 71 -22.40 14.10 -10.38
CA THR A 71 -21.80 14.76 -11.55
C THR A 71 -20.36 15.12 -11.23
N ALA A 72 -19.47 14.81 -12.15
CA ALA A 72 -18.04 15.06 -12.01
C ALA A 72 -17.62 16.34 -12.76
N TYR A 73 -16.71 17.10 -12.17
CA TYR A 73 -16.29 18.42 -12.60
C TYR A 73 -14.78 18.57 -12.55
N VAL A 74 -14.25 19.44 -13.41
CA VAL A 74 -12.89 19.98 -13.32
C VAL A 74 -12.96 21.50 -13.16
N LEU A 75 -12.06 22.04 -12.34
CA LEU A 75 -11.84 23.46 -12.16
C LEU A 75 -10.35 23.75 -12.20
N GLY A 76 -9.91 24.74 -12.95
CA GLY A 76 -8.54 25.25 -12.89
C GLY A 76 -8.07 25.80 -14.23
N PRO A 77 -6.75 26.00 -14.41
CA PRO A 77 -6.18 26.50 -15.66
C PRO A 77 -6.65 25.74 -16.91
N VAL A 78 -6.84 24.42 -16.82
CA VAL A 78 -7.29 23.58 -17.95
C VAL A 78 -8.70 23.93 -18.46
N THR A 79 -9.52 24.53 -17.61
CA THR A 79 -10.89 24.97 -17.95
C THR A 79 -11.02 26.50 -18.00
N GLY A 80 -9.90 27.24 -18.05
CA GLY A 80 -9.93 28.70 -17.98
C GLY A 80 -10.49 29.22 -16.65
N ASN A 81 -10.29 28.47 -15.56
CA ASN A 81 -10.84 28.72 -14.22
C ASN A 81 -12.37 28.72 -14.16
N VAL A 82 -13.04 28.02 -15.08
CA VAL A 82 -14.49 27.81 -15.06
C VAL A 82 -14.80 26.39 -14.60
N LEU A 83 -15.69 26.25 -13.61
CA LEU A 83 -16.16 24.94 -13.17
C LEU A 83 -16.90 24.25 -14.32
N THR A 84 -16.33 23.18 -14.85
CA THR A 84 -16.81 22.52 -16.07
C THR A 84 -17.17 21.08 -15.76
N ALA A 85 -18.42 20.71 -16.01
CA ALA A 85 -18.91 19.34 -15.84
C ALA A 85 -18.40 18.44 -16.98
N PHE A 86 -17.98 17.22 -16.65
CA PHE A 86 -17.62 16.19 -17.62
C PHE A 86 -18.54 14.96 -17.58
N GLY A 87 -19.67 15.07 -16.87
CA GLY A 87 -20.75 14.09 -16.88
C GLY A 87 -20.88 13.30 -15.57
N PRO A 88 -21.86 12.39 -15.50
CA PRO A 88 -22.10 11.58 -14.30
C PRO A 88 -20.99 10.54 -14.11
N LYS A 89 -20.48 10.39 -12.87
CA LYS A 89 -19.44 9.40 -12.54
C LYS A 89 -19.82 7.97 -12.90
N ALA A 90 -21.12 7.63 -12.84
CA ALA A 90 -21.64 6.32 -13.21
C ALA A 90 -21.34 5.97 -14.68
N GLY A 91 -21.19 6.97 -15.56
CA GLY A 91 -20.79 6.78 -16.96
C GLY A 91 -19.37 6.23 -17.12
N TYR A 92 -18.52 6.32 -16.10
CA TYR A 92 -17.13 5.88 -16.12
C TYR A 92 -16.91 4.47 -15.55
N ALA A 93 -17.97 3.77 -15.12
CA ALA A 93 -17.87 2.46 -14.47
C ALA A 93 -17.11 1.40 -15.27
N GLY A 94 -17.41 1.27 -16.56
CA GLY A 94 -16.70 0.32 -17.42
C GLY A 94 -15.21 0.64 -17.55
N THR A 95 -14.87 1.92 -17.68
CA THR A 95 -13.49 2.37 -17.89
C THR A 95 -12.65 2.22 -16.63
N VAL A 96 -13.19 2.60 -15.47
CA VAL A 96 -12.54 2.41 -14.17
C VAL A 96 -12.31 0.93 -13.90
N ALA A 97 -13.34 0.09 -14.09
CA ALA A 97 -13.21 -1.35 -13.87
C ALA A 97 -12.16 -1.99 -14.79
N ALA A 98 -12.09 -1.57 -16.06
CA ALA A 98 -11.08 -2.04 -17.00
C ALA A 98 -9.65 -1.62 -16.59
N TRP A 99 -9.49 -0.40 -16.06
CA TRP A 99 -8.21 0.08 -15.54
C TRP A 99 -7.76 -0.72 -14.31
N GLU A 100 -8.63 -0.96 -13.34
CA GLU A 100 -8.34 -1.75 -12.14
C GLU A 100 -8.07 -3.22 -12.46
N ALA A 101 -8.78 -3.80 -13.44
CA ALA A 101 -8.52 -5.16 -13.92
C ALA A 101 -7.11 -5.31 -14.53
N GLY A 102 -6.50 -4.20 -14.97
CA GLY A 102 -5.13 -4.15 -15.47
C GLY A 102 -4.05 -4.00 -14.38
N PHE A 103 -4.41 -4.01 -13.09
CA PHE A 103 -3.42 -3.91 -12.02
C PHE A 103 -2.50 -5.14 -11.97
N PRO A 104 -1.22 -4.97 -11.63
CA PRO A 104 -0.28 -6.08 -11.49
C PRO A 104 -0.77 -7.15 -10.51
N ALA A 105 -0.49 -8.42 -10.84
CA ALA A 105 -0.66 -9.53 -9.93
C ALA A 105 0.31 -9.42 -8.72
N PRO A 106 0.02 -10.07 -7.59
CA PRO A 106 0.93 -10.13 -6.46
C PRO A 106 2.18 -10.97 -6.79
N GLY A 107 3.35 -10.44 -6.42
CA GLY A 107 4.63 -11.14 -6.44
C GLY A 107 5.35 -11.17 -7.79
N ASN A 108 6.55 -11.75 -7.77
CA ASN A 108 7.38 -11.96 -8.95
C ASN A 108 7.12 -13.37 -9.51
N PRO A 109 6.47 -13.51 -10.68
CA PRO A 109 6.24 -14.82 -11.29
C PRO A 109 7.53 -15.59 -11.61
N GLY A 110 8.65 -14.89 -11.80
CA GLY A 110 9.97 -15.48 -11.99
C GLY A 110 10.72 -15.80 -10.69
N GLY A 111 10.14 -15.52 -9.52
CA GLY A 111 10.77 -15.76 -8.22
C GLY A 111 10.80 -17.24 -7.88
N GLN A 112 11.99 -17.77 -7.56
CA GLN A 112 12.21 -19.20 -7.30
C GLN A 112 12.70 -19.48 -5.87
N CYS A 113 12.65 -18.49 -4.98
CA CYS A 113 13.09 -18.70 -3.60
C CYS A 113 12.06 -19.47 -2.79
N ILE A 114 12.55 -20.38 -1.95
CA ILE A 114 11.71 -21.17 -1.06
C ILE A 114 11.15 -20.26 0.02
N VAL A 115 9.83 -20.32 0.23
CA VAL A 115 9.16 -19.64 1.33
C VAL A 115 9.25 -20.51 2.59
N PRO A 116 9.92 -20.04 3.66
CA PRO A 116 10.01 -20.79 4.92
C PRO A 116 8.63 -20.91 5.57
N ALA A 117 8.41 -21.93 6.39
CA ALA A 117 7.09 -22.30 6.87
C ALA A 117 6.38 -21.17 7.63
N GLU A 118 7.11 -20.45 8.47
CA GLU A 118 6.63 -19.32 9.26
C GLU A 118 6.23 -18.09 8.41
N ALA A 119 6.76 -17.99 7.18
CA ALA A 119 6.48 -16.89 6.25
C ALA A 119 5.30 -17.18 5.30
N ARG A 120 4.73 -18.39 5.34
CA ARG A 120 3.58 -18.76 4.49
C ARG A 120 2.29 -18.10 4.97
N ALA A 121 1.30 -18.04 4.08
CA ALA A 121 -0.07 -17.66 4.43
C ALA A 121 -0.61 -18.55 5.56
N GLU A 122 -1.45 -17.97 6.40
CA GLU A 122 -2.15 -18.71 7.47
C GLU A 122 -3.43 -19.34 6.91
N ASP A 123 -3.92 -20.39 7.59
CA ASP A 123 -5.21 -20.99 7.27
C ASP A 123 -6.35 -20.04 7.66
N ALA A 124 -7.15 -19.66 6.67
CA ALA A 124 -8.33 -18.80 6.84
C ALA A 124 -9.67 -19.53 6.60
N SER A 125 -9.66 -20.87 6.50
CA SER A 125 -10.85 -21.68 6.21
C SER A 125 -11.89 -21.69 7.34
N ARG A 126 -11.49 -21.28 8.55
CA ARG A 126 -12.34 -21.22 9.75
C ARG A 126 -12.34 -19.81 10.35
N PRO A 127 -12.99 -18.84 9.70
CA PRO A 127 -12.99 -17.46 10.17
C PRO A 127 -13.72 -17.32 11.51
N THR A 128 -13.20 -16.45 12.37
CA THR A 128 -13.89 -15.97 13.57
C THR A 128 -14.75 -14.74 13.28
N SER A 129 -14.49 -14.06 12.16
CA SER A 129 -15.30 -12.94 11.66
C SER A 129 -15.38 -12.98 10.13
N VAL A 130 -16.58 -12.75 9.60
CA VAL A 130 -16.83 -12.63 8.16
C VAL A 130 -17.45 -11.26 7.91
N ILE A 131 -16.78 -10.46 7.09
CA ILE A 131 -17.26 -9.13 6.68
C ILE A 131 -18.16 -9.31 5.47
N GLY A 132 -19.39 -8.79 5.54
CA GLY A 132 -20.38 -8.85 4.46
C GLY A 132 -21.30 -10.07 4.52
N SER A 133 -22.34 -10.02 3.68
CA SER A 133 -23.46 -10.99 3.63
C SER A 133 -23.63 -11.65 2.24
N GLY A 134 -22.69 -11.44 1.33
CA GLY A 134 -22.68 -12.02 -0.02
C GLY A 134 -22.95 -11.03 -1.14
N THR A 135 -23.02 -9.74 -0.84
CA THR A 135 -23.18 -8.68 -1.84
C THR A 135 -22.07 -7.64 -1.73
N PRO A 136 -21.67 -6.95 -2.81
CA PRO A 136 -20.59 -5.98 -2.74
C PRO A 136 -20.88 -4.85 -1.74
N GLY A 137 -22.11 -4.32 -1.77
CA GLY A 137 -22.55 -3.26 -0.85
C GLY A 137 -22.66 -3.66 0.62
N SER A 138 -22.59 -4.96 0.95
CA SER A 138 -22.57 -5.42 2.35
C SER A 138 -21.20 -5.32 3.00
N CYS A 139 -20.15 -5.14 2.21
CA CYS A 139 -18.78 -4.98 2.69
C CYS A 139 -18.42 -3.51 2.80
N THR A 140 -18.52 -2.96 4.01
CA THR A 140 -18.29 -1.53 4.28
C THR A 140 -17.00 -1.30 5.05
N GLY A 141 -16.45 -0.09 4.96
CA GLY A 141 -15.30 0.33 5.78
C GLY A 141 -15.55 0.13 7.28
N ALA A 142 -16.72 0.52 7.78
CA ALA A 142 -17.13 0.31 9.17
C ALA A 142 -17.03 -1.17 9.59
N ALA A 143 -17.51 -2.08 8.75
CA ALA A 143 -17.46 -3.52 9.04
C ALA A 143 -16.01 -4.05 9.08
N VAL A 144 -15.11 -3.47 8.27
CA VAL A 144 -13.67 -3.76 8.34
C VAL A 144 -13.10 -3.27 9.67
N VAL A 145 -13.36 -2.02 10.05
CA VAL A 145 -12.88 -1.44 11.32
C VAL A 145 -13.33 -2.28 12.51
N ASP A 146 -14.63 -2.63 12.56
CA ASP A 146 -15.20 -3.44 13.65
C ASP A 146 -14.59 -4.84 13.72
N ALA A 147 -14.38 -5.50 12.57
CA ALA A 147 -13.80 -6.83 12.53
C ALA A 147 -12.31 -6.81 12.95
N VAL A 148 -11.54 -5.83 12.48
CA VAL A 148 -10.12 -5.67 12.83
C VAL A 148 -9.95 -5.40 14.33
N ALA A 149 -10.81 -4.57 14.93
CA ALA A 149 -10.79 -4.33 16.36
C ALA A 149 -11.05 -5.60 17.18
N LYS A 150 -11.88 -6.53 16.68
CA LYS A 150 -12.17 -7.84 17.33
C LYS A 150 -11.02 -8.85 17.21
N GLY A 151 -10.12 -8.69 16.25
CA GLY A 151 -9.03 -9.63 15.99
C GLY A 151 -9.49 -11.00 15.47
N GLY A 152 -8.63 -12.02 15.63
CA GLY A 152 -8.88 -13.37 15.13
C GLY A 152 -8.68 -13.52 13.62
N VAL A 153 -9.38 -14.48 13.01
CA VAL A 153 -9.32 -14.77 11.56
C VAL A 153 -10.50 -14.10 10.87
N ILE A 154 -10.18 -13.12 10.01
CA ILE A 154 -11.13 -12.24 9.35
C ILE A 154 -11.11 -12.54 7.85
N THR A 155 -12.29 -12.88 7.30
CA THR A 155 -12.50 -13.09 5.86
C THR A 155 -13.66 -12.23 5.35
N PHE A 156 -13.88 -12.27 4.03
CA PHE A 156 -14.85 -11.42 3.35
C PHE A 156 -15.85 -12.26 2.54
N ASN A 157 -17.13 -11.89 2.65
CA ASN A 157 -18.24 -12.40 1.85
C ASN A 157 -18.91 -11.22 1.13
N CYS A 158 -18.21 -10.68 0.11
CA CYS A 158 -18.66 -9.51 -0.65
C CYS A 158 -19.30 -9.87 -2.00
N GLY A 159 -19.59 -11.16 -2.24
CA GLY A 159 -20.03 -11.65 -3.54
C GLY A 159 -18.88 -12.24 -4.38
N PRO A 160 -19.16 -12.63 -5.63
CA PRO A 160 -18.21 -13.38 -6.46
C PRO A 160 -17.11 -12.50 -7.06
N ASP A 161 -17.43 -11.24 -7.37
CA ASP A 161 -16.56 -10.32 -8.10
C ASP A 161 -15.61 -9.55 -7.17
N PRO A 162 -14.48 -9.02 -7.69
CA PRO A 162 -13.62 -8.12 -6.92
C PRO A 162 -14.37 -6.89 -6.41
N VAL A 163 -14.02 -6.45 -5.20
CA VAL A 163 -14.64 -5.30 -4.53
C VAL A 163 -13.59 -4.34 -4.01
N THR A 164 -13.84 -3.05 -4.16
CA THR A 164 -13.10 -1.98 -3.49
C THR A 164 -13.92 -1.46 -2.31
N ILE A 165 -13.37 -1.58 -1.10
CA ILE A 165 -13.96 -1.09 0.14
C ILE A 165 -13.20 0.16 0.54
N THR A 166 -13.82 1.32 0.38
CA THR A 166 -13.29 2.57 0.92
C THR A 166 -13.45 2.57 2.44
N MET A 167 -12.34 2.69 3.14
CA MET A 167 -12.29 2.79 4.60
C MET A 167 -12.94 4.10 5.03
N ASP A 168 -13.77 4.09 6.06
CA ASP A 168 -14.35 5.28 6.70
C ASP A 168 -13.45 5.81 7.83
N GLN A 169 -12.72 4.91 8.48
CA GLN A 169 -11.73 5.18 9.52
C GLN A 169 -10.52 4.26 9.35
N THR A 170 -9.37 4.63 9.92
CA THR A 170 -8.24 3.70 10.02
C THR A 170 -8.63 2.51 10.89
N ALA A 171 -8.50 1.30 10.36
CA ALA A 171 -8.76 0.08 11.11
C ALA A 171 -7.58 -0.20 12.05
N LYS A 172 -7.85 -0.21 13.36
CA LYS A 172 -6.82 -0.32 14.42
C LYS A 172 -6.91 -1.68 15.11
N ILE A 173 -5.77 -2.35 15.23
CA ILE A 173 -5.64 -3.58 16.00
C ILE A 173 -5.68 -3.25 17.49
N VAL A 174 -6.59 -3.87 18.23
CA VAL A 174 -6.58 -3.85 19.70
C VAL A 174 -5.59 -4.90 20.18
N ASN A 175 -4.63 -4.51 21.02
CA ASN A 175 -3.45 -5.33 21.26
C ASN A 175 -3.76 -6.66 22.02
N ASN A 176 -4.88 -6.72 22.75
CA ASN A 176 -5.26 -7.89 23.55
C ASN A 176 -6.24 -8.85 22.86
N THR A 177 -6.47 -8.72 21.55
CA THR A 177 -7.39 -9.58 20.78
C THR A 177 -6.68 -10.70 19.98
N GLY A 178 -5.39 -10.87 20.24
CA GLY A 178 -4.53 -11.92 19.66
C GLY A 178 -4.54 -13.25 20.43
N PRO A 179 -3.53 -14.12 20.21
CA PRO A 179 -2.22 -13.77 19.66
C PRO A 179 -2.17 -13.64 18.14
N LYS A 180 -2.88 -14.49 17.38
CA LYS A 180 -2.89 -14.48 15.91
C LYS A 180 -4.07 -13.68 15.37
N ILE A 181 -3.79 -12.75 14.47
CA ILE A 181 -4.78 -11.97 13.73
C ILE A 181 -4.49 -12.14 12.24
N VAL A 182 -5.46 -12.65 11.48
CA VAL A 182 -5.32 -12.91 10.04
C VAL A 182 -6.40 -12.14 9.32
N ILE A 183 -6.02 -11.31 8.35
CA ILE A 183 -6.96 -10.66 7.46
C ILE A 183 -6.72 -11.23 6.06
N ASP A 184 -7.67 -12.03 5.57
CA ASP A 184 -7.59 -12.69 4.27
C ASP A 184 -8.65 -12.16 3.31
N GLY A 185 -8.21 -11.43 2.28
CA GLY A 185 -9.07 -10.85 1.24
C GLY A 185 -9.47 -11.83 0.12
N GLY A 186 -8.97 -13.06 0.14
CA GLY A 186 -9.27 -14.08 -0.87
C GLY A 186 -8.88 -13.70 -2.30
N GLY A 187 -8.00 -12.70 -2.46
CA GLY A 187 -7.52 -12.18 -3.75
C GLY A 187 -8.49 -11.21 -4.44
N ARG A 188 -9.65 -10.93 -3.82
CA ARG A 188 -10.75 -10.17 -4.42
C ARG A 188 -11.03 -8.85 -3.72
N VAL A 189 -10.49 -8.64 -2.53
CA VAL A 189 -10.76 -7.45 -1.73
C VAL A 189 -9.63 -6.44 -1.88
N THR A 190 -10.03 -5.23 -2.25
CA THR A 190 -9.21 -4.02 -2.19
C THR A 190 -9.70 -3.15 -1.03
N LEU A 191 -8.80 -2.79 -0.12
CA LEU A 191 -9.04 -1.78 0.91
C LEU A 191 -8.46 -0.45 0.44
N SER A 192 -9.29 0.59 0.39
CA SER A 192 -8.89 1.93 -0.06
C SER A 192 -8.88 2.92 1.08
N GLY A 193 -7.79 3.67 1.25
CA GLY A 193 -7.72 4.82 2.16
C GLY A 193 -8.35 6.09 1.59
N GLY A 194 -8.82 6.04 0.35
CA GLY A 194 -9.45 7.14 -0.39
C GLY A 194 -8.56 8.35 -0.65
N GLY A 195 -7.25 8.22 -0.46
CA GLY A 195 -6.27 9.31 -0.52
C GLY A 195 -6.26 10.21 0.72
N ALA A 196 -7.02 9.85 1.76
CA ALA A 196 -7.28 10.72 2.90
C ALA A 196 -6.82 10.15 4.25
N ARG A 197 -6.60 8.84 4.36
CA ARG A 197 -6.26 8.21 5.65
C ARG A 197 -5.44 6.96 5.53
N ARG A 198 -4.81 6.59 6.65
CA ARG A 198 -4.17 5.29 6.84
C ARG A 198 -5.20 4.17 6.83
N ILE A 199 -4.88 3.02 6.22
CA ILE A 199 -5.81 1.89 6.14
C ILE A 199 -5.76 1.03 7.40
N LEU A 200 -4.57 0.57 7.80
CA LEU A 200 -4.37 -0.30 8.96
C LEU A 200 -3.30 0.25 9.92
N TYR A 201 -3.56 0.07 11.21
CA TYR A 201 -2.66 0.48 12.28
C TYR A 201 -2.54 -0.59 13.36
N MET A 202 -1.31 -0.96 13.69
CA MET A 202 -0.97 -1.85 14.80
C MET A 202 0.14 -1.19 15.61
N ASN A 203 -0.10 -0.90 16.89
CA ASN A 203 0.92 -0.33 17.76
C ASN A 203 0.72 -0.80 19.20
N THR A 204 1.58 -1.71 19.64
CA THR A 204 1.60 -2.20 21.03
C THR A 204 1.94 -1.10 22.04
N CYS A 205 2.59 -0.02 21.59
CA CYS A 205 2.96 1.13 22.42
C CYS A 205 1.89 2.22 22.45
N ASP A 206 0.82 2.12 21.67
CA ASP A 206 -0.31 3.05 21.75
C ASP A 206 -1.22 2.65 22.93
N PRO A 207 -1.32 3.46 24.01
CA PRO A 207 -2.19 3.15 25.14
C PRO A 207 -3.67 3.07 24.75
N ALA A 208 -4.10 3.72 23.66
CA ALA A 208 -5.46 3.63 23.17
C ALA A 208 -5.78 2.24 22.57
N GLN A 209 -4.76 1.48 22.16
CA GLN A 209 -4.90 0.08 21.73
C GLN A 209 -4.72 -0.93 22.89
N GLY A 210 -4.48 -0.43 24.11
CA GLY A 210 -4.30 -1.21 25.34
C GLY A 210 -2.89 -1.78 25.49
N TRP A 211 -2.19 -1.45 26.57
CA TRP A 211 -0.92 -2.10 26.88
C TRP A 211 -1.13 -3.48 27.50
N THR A 212 -0.51 -4.51 26.93
CA THR A 212 -0.55 -5.88 27.47
C THR A 212 0.65 -6.19 28.37
N THR A 213 1.74 -5.42 28.25
CA THR A 213 2.97 -5.54 29.06
C THR A 213 3.61 -4.17 29.33
N SER A 214 4.56 -4.10 30.25
CA SER A 214 5.39 -2.91 30.49
C SER A 214 6.46 -2.65 29.43
N HIS A 215 6.64 -3.58 28.47
CA HIS A 215 7.68 -3.53 27.44
C HIS A 215 7.03 -3.59 26.04
N CYS A 216 6.29 -2.55 25.68
CA CYS A 216 5.48 -2.52 24.47
C CYS A 216 6.27 -2.78 23.19
N GLN A 217 7.50 -2.30 23.10
CA GLN A 217 8.39 -2.44 21.96
C GLN A 217 8.92 -3.86 21.72
N ASN A 218 8.61 -4.83 22.58
CA ASN A 218 9.06 -6.21 22.39
C ASN A 218 8.03 -7.23 22.91
N GLN A 219 6.78 -7.08 22.49
CA GLN A 219 5.70 -8.02 22.81
C GLN A 219 5.57 -9.11 21.75
N ASP A 220 5.23 -10.33 22.17
CA ASP A 220 5.05 -11.50 21.30
C ASP A 220 3.74 -11.51 20.51
N HIS A 221 2.79 -10.66 20.90
CA HIS A 221 1.51 -10.41 20.24
C HIS A 221 1.22 -8.90 20.19
N PRO A 222 0.34 -8.43 19.29
CA PRO A 222 -0.38 -9.19 18.25
C PRO A 222 0.54 -9.70 17.12
N GLN A 223 0.17 -10.82 16.50
CA GLN A 223 0.81 -11.40 15.31
C GLN A 223 -0.13 -11.22 14.12
N LEU A 224 0.05 -10.14 13.39
CA LEU A 224 -0.79 -9.75 12.25
C LEU A 224 -0.28 -10.37 10.95
N THR A 225 -1.15 -11.12 10.27
CA THR A 225 -0.95 -11.58 8.89
C THR A 225 -1.94 -10.88 7.97
N LEU A 226 -1.42 -10.18 6.97
CA LEU A 226 -2.18 -9.62 5.85
C LEU A 226 -1.98 -10.53 4.64
N GLN A 227 -3.06 -11.09 4.11
CA GLN A 227 -2.94 -12.01 2.98
C GLN A 227 -4.02 -11.83 1.91
N ASN A 228 -3.61 -12.02 0.65
CA ASN A 228 -4.49 -11.99 -0.52
C ASN A 228 -5.34 -10.70 -0.59
N LEU A 229 -4.74 -9.56 -0.25
CA LEU A 229 -5.39 -8.24 -0.20
C LEU A 229 -4.73 -7.26 -1.17
N THR A 230 -5.49 -6.28 -1.62
CA THR A 230 -4.95 -5.07 -2.24
C THR A 230 -5.16 -3.87 -1.31
N PHE A 231 -4.15 -3.03 -1.17
CA PHE A 231 -4.19 -1.76 -0.45
C PHE A 231 -3.94 -0.62 -1.43
N ILE A 232 -4.91 0.28 -1.56
CA ILE A 232 -4.78 1.43 -2.46
C ILE A 232 -5.03 2.75 -1.75
N GLU A 233 -4.37 3.80 -2.21
CA GLU A 233 -4.66 5.18 -1.79
C GLU A 233 -4.68 5.38 -0.26
N GLY A 234 -3.88 4.62 0.48
CA GLY A 234 -3.61 4.90 1.89
C GLY A 234 -2.77 6.17 2.01
N ASN A 235 -3.12 7.07 2.92
CA ASN A 235 -2.42 8.33 3.11
C ASN A 235 -2.17 8.64 4.60
N ALA A 236 -0.91 8.78 4.99
CA ALA A 236 -0.49 9.14 6.35
C ALA A 236 0.00 10.59 6.50
N THR A 237 -0.24 11.44 5.49
CA THR A 237 0.20 12.84 5.53
C THR A 237 -0.42 13.59 6.71
N GLY A 238 0.39 14.36 7.44
CA GLY A 238 -0.05 15.16 8.57
C GLY A 238 -0.23 14.40 9.88
N GLU A 239 0.14 13.11 9.93
CA GLU A 239 0.08 12.28 11.15
C GLU A 239 1.29 12.52 12.10
N GLY A 240 2.11 13.53 11.83
CA GLY A 240 3.21 13.97 12.69
C GLY A 240 4.42 13.02 12.67
N ILE A 241 4.97 12.67 13.84
CA ILE A 241 6.08 11.70 13.93
C ILE A 241 5.71 10.30 13.38
N ASP A 242 4.40 10.04 13.23
CA ASP A 242 3.84 8.84 12.64
C ASP A 242 3.45 9.02 11.15
N GLY A 243 3.98 10.05 10.47
CA GLY A 243 3.66 10.45 9.09
C GLY A 243 3.99 9.46 7.95
N GLY A 244 4.42 8.24 8.28
CA GLY A 244 4.69 7.15 7.34
C GLY A 244 3.59 6.08 7.35
N GLY A 245 3.77 4.99 6.59
CA GLY A 245 2.86 3.84 6.61
C GLY A 245 1.45 4.18 6.14
N GLY A 246 1.32 4.77 4.95
CA GLY A 246 0.04 5.19 4.37
C GLY A 246 -0.95 4.04 4.23
N ALA A 247 -0.53 2.85 3.80
CA ALA A 247 -1.41 1.68 3.92
C ALA A 247 -1.36 1.08 5.33
N VAL A 248 -0.15 0.74 5.79
CA VAL A 248 0.04 -0.02 7.04
C VAL A 248 1.12 0.60 7.90
N TRP A 249 0.77 0.85 9.16
CA TRP A 249 1.72 1.17 10.22
C TRP A 249 1.76 0.05 11.26
N ALA A 250 2.95 -0.45 11.59
CA ALA A 250 3.16 -1.54 12.53
C ALA A 250 4.27 -1.24 13.54
N ARG A 251 3.98 -1.34 14.83
CA ARG A 251 4.97 -1.29 15.91
C ARG A 251 4.67 -2.31 17.00
N GLY A 252 5.70 -3.08 17.39
CA GLY A 252 5.53 -4.19 18.32
C GLY A 252 4.92 -5.41 17.67
N GLY A 253 4.78 -6.50 18.44
CA GLY A 253 4.20 -7.74 17.94
C GLY A 253 4.97 -8.28 16.74
N ARG A 254 4.24 -8.85 15.78
CA ARG A 254 4.78 -9.31 14.49
C ARG A 254 3.85 -8.94 13.35
N LEU A 255 4.43 -8.56 12.21
CA LEU A 255 3.73 -8.37 10.94
C LEU A 255 4.24 -9.37 9.90
N LYS A 256 3.31 -9.94 9.13
CA LYS A 256 3.56 -10.79 7.96
C LYS A 256 2.64 -10.37 6.81
N ILE A 257 3.17 -10.28 5.60
CA ILE A 257 2.45 -9.88 4.39
C ILE A 257 2.65 -10.95 3.33
N VAL A 258 1.56 -11.49 2.79
CA VAL A 258 1.59 -12.59 1.82
C VAL A 258 0.64 -12.33 0.66
N ASN A 259 1.05 -12.57 -0.58
CA ASN A 259 0.16 -12.49 -1.76
C ASN A 259 -0.61 -11.17 -1.89
N SER A 260 -0.01 -10.06 -1.45
CA SER A 260 -0.71 -8.79 -1.31
C SER A 260 -0.15 -7.70 -2.22
N ARG A 261 -0.94 -6.66 -2.46
CA ARG A 261 -0.66 -5.60 -3.43
C ARG A 261 -0.79 -4.23 -2.78
N PHE A 262 0.09 -3.30 -3.10
CA PHE A 262 0.12 -1.95 -2.51
C PHE A 262 0.35 -0.90 -3.59
N PHE A 263 -0.65 -0.08 -3.88
CA PHE A 263 -0.61 0.88 -4.98
C PHE A 263 -1.02 2.29 -4.53
N ARG A 264 -0.38 3.31 -5.10
CA ARG A 264 -0.79 4.71 -4.93
C ARG A 264 -0.87 5.17 -3.47
N ASN A 265 -0.13 4.53 -2.57
CA ASN A 265 -0.07 4.96 -1.18
C ASN A 265 0.84 6.17 -1.03
N ARG A 266 0.57 6.98 -0.01
CA ARG A 266 1.19 8.28 0.26
C ARG A 266 1.52 8.43 1.73
N CYS A 267 2.52 9.24 2.00
CA CYS A 267 2.94 9.64 3.33
C CYS A 267 3.44 11.10 3.25
N ASP A 268 3.85 11.70 4.36
CA ASP A 268 4.49 13.02 4.33
C ASP A 268 5.63 13.09 3.30
N VAL A 269 5.66 14.19 2.55
CA VAL A 269 6.61 14.41 1.44
C VAL A 269 8.01 14.82 1.94
N THR A 270 8.16 15.08 3.23
CA THR A 270 9.43 15.44 3.87
C THR A 270 9.59 14.77 5.23
N GLY A 271 10.84 14.68 5.69
CA GLY A 271 11.19 14.23 7.03
C GLY A 271 12.26 13.13 6.97
N PRO A 272 13.34 13.23 7.75
CA PRO A 272 14.49 12.33 7.67
C PRO A 272 14.11 10.87 7.96
N ASP A 273 13.34 10.64 9.01
CA ASP A 273 12.89 9.30 9.40
C ASP A 273 11.48 8.99 8.95
N VAL A 274 10.83 9.79 8.11
CA VAL A 274 9.47 9.51 7.63
C VAL A 274 9.54 8.66 6.37
N GLY A 275 8.87 7.51 6.33
CA GLY A 275 9.01 6.58 5.22
C GLY A 275 7.89 5.56 5.06
N GLY A 276 7.95 4.77 4.00
CA GLY A 276 7.09 3.61 3.82
C GLY A 276 5.68 4.02 3.42
N ALA A 277 5.48 4.58 2.22
CA ALA A 277 4.13 4.96 1.80
C ALA A 277 3.17 3.77 1.86
N ALA A 278 3.61 2.59 1.44
CA ALA A 278 2.82 1.38 1.68
C ALA A 278 2.96 0.92 3.14
N VAL A 279 4.15 0.49 3.57
CA VAL A 279 4.31 -0.16 4.88
C VAL A 279 5.43 0.49 5.67
N ARG A 280 5.14 0.79 6.93
CA ARG A 280 6.11 1.25 7.91
C ARG A 280 6.12 0.38 9.16
N SER A 281 7.32 -0.04 9.57
CA SER A 281 7.48 -0.94 10.71
C SER A 281 8.54 -0.50 11.74
N PHE A 282 8.24 -0.82 13.00
CA PHE A 282 9.13 -0.70 14.15
C PHE A 282 9.04 -1.96 15.02
N SER A 283 10.10 -2.25 15.77
CA SER A 283 10.00 -3.07 16.98
C SER A 283 9.35 -4.45 16.77
N GLN A 284 9.89 -5.30 15.91
CA GLN A 284 9.39 -6.68 15.75
C GLN A 284 9.84 -7.54 16.94
N HIS A 285 8.94 -8.38 17.46
CA HIS A 285 9.24 -9.24 18.60
C HIS A 285 10.54 -10.04 18.38
N GLN A 286 11.44 -9.98 19.36
CA GLN A 286 12.77 -10.61 19.34
C GLN A 286 13.66 -10.20 18.15
N ASN A 287 13.40 -9.04 17.54
CA ASN A 287 14.08 -8.56 16.32
C ASN A 287 13.98 -9.54 15.14
N LEU A 288 13.01 -10.44 15.18
CA LEU A 288 12.74 -11.38 14.11
C LEU A 288 12.18 -10.64 12.89
N PRO A 289 12.49 -11.10 11.67
CA PRO A 289 12.19 -10.34 10.46
C PRO A 289 10.70 -10.21 10.21
N LEU A 290 10.28 -9.06 9.69
CA LEU A 290 9.00 -8.93 9.01
C LEU A 290 9.10 -9.68 7.67
N TYR A 291 8.17 -10.60 7.42
CA TYR A 291 8.10 -11.36 6.17
C TYR A 291 7.20 -10.67 5.16
N VAL A 292 7.73 -10.44 3.96
CA VAL A 292 6.98 -9.95 2.79
C VAL A 292 7.14 -10.99 1.68
N VAL A 293 6.06 -11.69 1.35
CA VAL A 293 6.11 -12.85 0.47
C VAL A 293 5.16 -12.66 -0.70
N ASN A 294 5.66 -12.94 -1.90
CA ASN A 294 4.86 -12.95 -3.13
C ASN A 294 3.95 -11.72 -3.26
N SER A 295 4.49 -10.53 -2.98
CA SER A 295 3.69 -9.30 -2.90
C SER A 295 4.21 -8.24 -3.88
N THR A 296 3.35 -7.31 -4.29
CA THR A 296 3.69 -6.27 -5.27
C THR A 296 3.46 -4.88 -4.70
N PHE A 297 4.46 -4.01 -4.81
CA PHE A 297 4.42 -2.61 -4.40
C PHE A 297 4.66 -1.73 -5.63
N GLY A 298 3.63 -1.02 -6.08
CA GLY A 298 3.64 -0.32 -7.36
C GLY A 298 3.52 -1.27 -8.54
N GLY A 299 4.48 -1.30 -9.46
CA GLY A 299 4.46 -2.19 -10.64
C GLY A 299 4.12 -1.49 -11.95
N ARG A 300 3.56 -0.29 -11.89
CA ARG A 300 3.36 0.63 -13.01
C ARG A 300 3.49 2.07 -12.49
N ASP A 301 3.83 3.01 -13.37
CA ASP A 301 4.09 4.41 -13.03
C ASP A 301 2.89 5.11 -12.38
N ASP A 302 1.68 4.90 -12.89
CA ASP A 302 0.42 5.39 -12.32
C ASP A 302 0.03 4.73 -10.98
N LEU A 303 0.73 3.67 -10.58
CA LEU A 303 0.53 2.93 -9.33
C LEU A 303 1.59 3.20 -8.27
N ALA A 304 2.52 4.12 -8.53
CA ALA A 304 3.63 4.48 -7.65
C ALA A 304 3.18 4.74 -6.21
N ASN A 305 3.84 4.11 -5.24
CA ASN A 305 3.79 4.56 -3.84
C ASN A 305 4.85 5.66 -3.64
N VAL A 306 4.49 6.75 -2.96
CA VAL A 306 5.32 7.96 -2.89
C VAL A 306 5.36 8.51 -1.46
N CYS A 307 6.56 8.77 -0.95
CA CYS A 307 6.78 9.16 0.44
C CYS A 307 8.10 9.94 0.56
N SER A 308 8.35 10.59 1.71
CA SER A 308 9.65 11.24 1.98
C SER A 308 10.82 10.27 1.75
N ASN A 309 10.74 9.07 2.32
CA ASN A 309 11.66 7.95 2.09
C ASN A 309 10.86 6.67 1.83
N GLY A 310 11.45 5.62 1.24
CA GLY A 310 10.81 4.30 1.20
C GLY A 310 9.42 4.34 0.56
N GLY A 311 9.29 4.44 -0.77
CA GLY A 311 7.96 4.46 -1.37
C GLY A 311 7.18 3.18 -1.06
N ALA A 312 7.83 2.00 -1.11
CA ALA A 312 7.22 0.74 -0.72
C ALA A 312 7.35 0.48 0.79
N LEU A 313 8.56 0.16 1.27
CA LEU A 313 8.80 -0.29 2.64
C LEU A 313 9.68 0.71 3.40
N SER A 314 9.38 0.90 4.68
CA SER A 314 10.27 1.58 5.61
C SER A 314 10.32 0.87 6.96
N GLY A 315 11.48 0.86 7.61
CA GLY A 315 11.54 0.49 9.01
C GLY A 315 12.73 1.07 9.77
N ILE A 316 12.54 1.24 11.08
CA ILE A 316 13.58 1.68 12.01
C ILE A 316 13.88 0.53 12.98
N GLY A 317 15.09 -0.03 12.89
CA GLY A 317 15.55 -1.17 13.68
C GLY A 317 14.78 -2.46 13.40
N VAL A 318 14.27 -2.63 12.17
CA VAL A 318 13.47 -3.80 11.78
C VAL A 318 14.18 -4.58 10.67
N SER A 319 14.37 -5.87 10.92
CA SER A 319 14.83 -6.80 9.90
C SER A 319 13.70 -7.14 8.93
N TYR A 320 14.02 -7.28 7.65
CA TYR A 320 13.07 -7.65 6.60
C TYR A 320 13.54 -8.87 5.82
N SER A 321 12.62 -9.78 5.53
CA SER A 321 12.80 -10.89 4.59
C SER A 321 11.77 -10.77 3.47
N VAL A 322 12.23 -10.28 2.32
CA VAL A 322 11.42 -10.04 1.11
C VAL A 322 11.65 -11.18 0.13
N ILE A 323 10.60 -11.94 -0.18
CA ILE A 323 10.69 -13.20 -0.91
C ILE A 323 9.73 -13.17 -2.10
N ASN A 324 10.22 -13.49 -3.29
CA ASN A 324 9.47 -13.58 -4.54
C ASN A 324 8.54 -12.38 -4.80
N SER A 325 8.98 -11.16 -4.46
CA SER A 325 8.14 -9.96 -4.48
C SER A 325 8.57 -8.98 -5.58
N VAL A 326 7.67 -8.08 -5.94
CA VAL A 326 7.93 -6.98 -6.89
C VAL A 326 7.83 -5.65 -6.17
N MET A 327 8.82 -4.78 -6.37
CA MET A 327 8.78 -3.39 -5.94
C MET A 327 9.19 -2.51 -7.11
N ALA A 328 8.22 -1.83 -7.72
CA ALA A 328 8.53 -1.04 -8.90
C ALA A 328 7.79 0.28 -8.98
N TYR A 329 8.43 1.26 -9.60
CA TYR A 329 7.91 2.62 -9.76
C TYR A 329 7.62 3.36 -8.44
N ASN A 330 8.18 2.91 -7.31
CA ASN A 330 8.05 3.60 -6.03
C ASN A 330 9.03 4.79 -5.97
N GLN A 331 8.65 5.84 -5.23
CA GLN A 331 9.41 7.08 -5.21
C GLN A 331 9.66 7.59 -3.79
N ALA A 332 10.93 7.91 -3.51
CA ALA A 332 11.35 8.69 -2.35
C ALA A 332 11.62 10.14 -2.80
N ILE A 333 10.74 11.06 -2.38
CA ILE A 333 10.69 12.44 -2.88
C ILE A 333 11.18 13.49 -1.88
N GLY A 334 11.52 13.09 -0.66
CA GLY A 334 12.09 13.99 0.34
C GLY A 334 13.41 14.62 -0.13
N LEU A 335 13.89 15.62 0.60
CA LEU A 335 15.11 16.34 0.27
C LEU A 335 15.89 16.61 1.55
N GLY A 336 17.15 16.20 1.60
CA GLY A 336 18.03 16.47 2.73
C GLY A 336 18.72 15.28 3.36
N ALA A 337 18.39 14.05 2.96
CA ALA A 337 18.89 12.80 3.53
C ALA A 337 18.55 12.62 5.03
N ASN A 338 19.16 11.61 5.66
CA ASN A 338 19.11 11.34 7.09
C ASN A 338 20.55 11.15 7.66
N PRO A 339 21.02 11.96 8.64
CA PRO A 339 20.36 13.15 9.19
C PRO A 339 20.15 14.25 8.13
N ALA A 340 19.16 15.12 8.37
CA ALA A 340 18.85 16.20 7.45
C ALA A 340 20.04 17.16 7.31
N ARG A 341 20.44 17.44 6.07
CA ARG A 341 21.43 18.49 5.75
C ARG A 341 20.91 19.85 6.17
N SER A 342 21.82 20.75 6.51
CA SER A 342 21.48 22.12 6.90
C SER A 342 20.59 22.80 5.85
N GLY A 343 19.50 23.42 6.30
CA GLY A 343 18.54 24.11 5.43
C GLY A 343 17.58 23.22 4.64
N THR A 344 17.54 21.91 4.90
CA THR A 344 16.64 20.97 4.21
C THR A 344 15.70 20.27 5.20
N PRO A 345 14.49 19.86 4.77
CA PRO A 345 13.52 19.24 5.67
C PRO A 345 13.81 17.73 5.93
N GLY A 346 14.76 17.14 5.23
CA GLY A 346 15.18 15.74 5.38
C GLY A 346 14.42 14.76 4.50
N GLY A 347 15.01 13.57 4.33
CA GLY A 347 14.46 12.46 3.55
C GLY A 347 15.00 12.38 2.12
N GLY A 348 14.32 11.63 1.26
CA GLY A 348 14.68 11.43 -0.16
C GLY A 348 15.41 10.13 -0.46
N SER A 349 15.49 9.21 0.50
CA SER A 349 16.28 7.99 0.40
C SER A 349 15.41 6.74 0.26
N GLY A 350 15.93 5.71 -0.43
CA GLY A 350 15.32 4.39 -0.50
C GLY A 350 14.05 4.38 -1.35
N GLY A 351 14.15 4.52 -2.67
CA GLY A 351 12.96 4.64 -3.53
C GLY A 351 11.96 3.49 -3.34
N ALA A 352 12.44 2.24 -3.26
CA ALA A 352 11.63 1.10 -2.82
C ALA A 352 11.72 0.87 -1.29
N ILE A 353 12.92 0.65 -0.75
CA ILE A 353 13.12 0.23 0.64
C ILE A 353 14.01 1.24 1.37
N TYR A 354 13.54 1.71 2.52
CA TYR A 354 14.31 2.50 3.48
C TYR A 354 14.46 1.74 4.81
N ASN A 355 15.68 1.40 5.21
CA ASN A 355 15.96 0.85 6.52
C ASN A 355 17.06 1.64 7.25
N ASP A 356 16.77 2.02 8.49
CA ASP A 356 17.70 2.68 9.41
C ASP A 356 17.61 1.99 10.78
N GLY A 357 18.57 2.18 11.67
CA GLY A 357 18.61 1.61 13.01
C GLY A 357 19.99 1.10 13.39
N ASN A 358 20.08 0.36 14.50
CA ASN A 358 21.34 -0.27 14.93
C ASN A 358 21.46 -1.67 14.34
N THR A 359 20.95 -2.68 15.05
CA THR A 359 21.04 -4.08 14.65
C THR A 359 19.78 -4.54 13.92
N PHE A 360 19.88 -4.76 12.61
CA PHE A 360 18.84 -5.38 11.77
C PHE A 360 19.46 -5.90 10.47
N ASP A 361 18.76 -6.80 9.78
CA ASP A 361 19.19 -7.35 8.50
C ASP A 361 18.14 -7.15 7.40
N LEU A 362 18.57 -7.00 6.15
CA LEU A 362 17.70 -7.01 4.98
C LEU A 362 18.07 -8.18 4.07
N LYS A 363 17.09 -9.04 3.78
CA LYS A 363 17.22 -10.16 2.84
C LYS A 363 16.21 -10.02 1.71
N LEU A 364 16.69 -9.99 0.47
CA LEU A 364 15.87 -10.09 -0.74
C LEU A 364 16.17 -11.42 -1.41
N CYS A 365 15.13 -12.20 -1.72
CA CYS A 365 15.26 -13.47 -2.42
C CYS A 365 14.23 -13.57 -3.55
N GLY A 366 14.63 -13.92 -4.77
CA GLY A 366 13.68 -14.17 -5.87
C GLY A 366 12.89 -12.94 -6.30
N SER A 367 13.32 -11.74 -5.92
CA SER A 367 12.52 -10.53 -6.00
C SER A 367 12.97 -9.63 -7.15
N SER A 368 12.04 -8.83 -7.68
CA SER A 368 12.32 -7.84 -8.73
C SER A 368 12.08 -6.43 -8.19
N VAL A 369 13.10 -5.60 -8.21
CA VAL A 369 13.06 -4.22 -7.74
C VAL A 369 13.47 -3.32 -8.89
N HIS A 370 12.54 -2.57 -9.48
CA HIS A 370 12.88 -1.83 -10.70
C HIS A 370 12.15 -0.51 -10.89
N HIS A 371 12.80 0.43 -11.60
CA HIS A 371 12.20 1.72 -11.95
C HIS A 371 11.79 2.56 -10.72
N ASN A 372 12.39 2.31 -9.55
CA ASN A 372 12.16 3.11 -8.35
C ASN A 372 13.13 4.28 -8.32
N THR A 373 12.71 5.43 -7.80
CA THR A 373 13.54 6.66 -7.80
C THR A 373 13.75 7.20 -6.39
N ALA A 374 14.97 7.63 -6.09
CA ALA A 374 15.29 8.37 -4.87
C ALA A 374 15.92 9.72 -5.22
N ARG A 375 15.38 10.81 -4.67
CA ARG A 375 15.93 12.17 -4.85
C ARG A 375 17.30 12.33 -4.20
N GLU A 376 17.58 11.54 -3.17
CA GLU A 376 18.89 11.45 -2.52
C GLU A 376 19.55 10.11 -2.86
N GLY A 377 19.53 9.13 -1.97
CA GLY A 377 20.31 7.91 -2.14
C GLY A 377 19.53 6.62 -2.08
N GLY A 378 20.01 5.65 -2.86
CA GLY A 378 19.44 4.32 -2.92
C GLY A 378 18.08 4.28 -3.63
N GLY A 379 18.04 4.46 -4.95
CA GLY A 379 16.80 4.33 -5.73
C GLY A 379 16.05 3.02 -5.47
N ALA A 380 16.77 1.92 -5.27
CA ALA A 380 16.22 0.65 -4.82
C ALA A 380 16.21 0.57 -3.29
N ILE A 381 17.40 0.60 -2.67
CA ILE A 381 17.59 0.29 -1.26
C ILE A 381 18.44 1.37 -0.61
N PHE A 382 17.96 1.93 0.49
CA PHE A 382 18.77 2.67 1.45
C PHE A 382 18.85 1.88 2.76
N PHE A 383 20.05 1.51 3.16
CA PHE A 383 20.32 0.68 4.32
C PHE A 383 21.37 1.33 5.22
N VAL A 384 20.99 1.67 6.45
CA VAL A 384 21.88 2.24 7.47
C VAL A 384 21.76 1.47 8.79
N SER A 385 22.80 0.70 9.11
CA SER A 385 23.03 0.12 10.43
C SER A 385 24.08 0.97 11.15
N ASN A 386 23.63 1.81 12.08
CA ASN A 386 24.41 2.85 12.75
C ASN A 386 25.59 2.28 13.55
N ASP A 387 25.43 1.09 14.13
CA ASP A 387 26.50 0.37 14.87
C ASP A 387 27.29 -0.61 13.99
N ARG A 388 27.02 -0.66 12.67
CA ARG A 388 27.64 -1.55 11.70
C ARG A 388 27.49 -3.03 12.02
N SER A 389 26.42 -3.43 12.70
CA SER A 389 26.12 -4.83 13.02
C SER A 389 25.27 -5.53 11.95
N GLY A 390 24.42 -4.78 11.25
CA GLY A 390 23.44 -5.28 10.29
C GLY A 390 24.02 -5.66 8.93
N THR A 391 23.37 -6.60 8.24
CA THR A 391 23.79 -7.13 6.93
C THR A 391 22.73 -6.98 5.85
N LEU A 392 23.18 -6.92 4.59
CA LEU A 392 22.35 -6.92 3.39
C LEU A 392 22.69 -8.13 2.54
N GLU A 393 21.67 -8.92 2.21
CA GLU A 393 21.76 -10.05 1.27
C GLU A 393 20.73 -9.89 0.14
N ILE A 394 21.20 -10.09 -1.09
CA ILE A 394 20.40 -10.09 -2.32
C ILE A 394 20.68 -11.40 -3.04
N ASP A 395 19.69 -12.28 -3.08
CA ASP A 395 19.77 -13.64 -3.62
C ASP A 395 18.75 -13.81 -4.77
N ARG A 396 19.18 -14.33 -5.92
CA ARG A 396 18.33 -14.63 -7.08
C ARG A 396 17.34 -13.51 -7.42
N SER A 397 17.78 -12.27 -7.32
CA SER A 397 16.95 -11.08 -7.43
C SER A 397 17.49 -10.14 -8.52
N SER A 398 16.61 -9.31 -9.06
CA SER A 398 16.96 -8.29 -10.07
C SER A 398 16.66 -6.90 -9.53
N LEU A 399 17.68 -6.04 -9.47
CA LEU A 399 17.58 -4.63 -9.18
C LEU A 399 17.94 -3.86 -10.46
N GLU A 400 16.94 -3.27 -11.13
CA GLU A 400 17.14 -2.66 -12.45
C GLU A 400 16.56 -1.24 -12.54
N ALA A 401 17.34 -0.31 -13.10
CA ALA A 401 16.89 1.04 -13.41
C ALA A 401 16.32 1.77 -12.18
N ASN A 402 17.04 1.70 -11.06
CA ASN A 402 16.64 2.35 -9.82
C ASN A 402 17.53 3.57 -9.53
N PRO A 403 17.34 4.72 -10.21
CA PRO A 403 18.24 5.85 -10.09
C PRO A 403 18.29 6.44 -8.67
N SER A 404 19.51 6.66 -8.20
CA SER A 404 19.83 7.51 -7.04
C SER A 404 20.31 8.86 -7.56
N ALA A 405 19.56 9.95 -7.33
CA ALA A 405 19.93 11.25 -7.88
C ALA A 405 21.11 11.93 -7.15
N GLY A 406 21.30 11.59 -5.87
CA GLY A 406 22.34 12.15 -5.02
C GLY A 406 23.52 11.21 -4.78
N PHE A 407 23.28 10.04 -4.19
CA PHE A 407 24.37 9.16 -3.75
C PHE A 407 24.00 7.67 -3.70
N GLU A 408 25.00 6.81 -3.79
CA GLU A 408 24.88 5.36 -3.63
C GLU A 408 26.23 4.75 -3.30
N THR A 409 26.25 3.49 -2.85
CA THR A 409 27.50 2.78 -2.58
C THR A 409 28.13 2.33 -3.90
N ARG A 410 29.37 2.76 -4.16
CA ARG A 410 30.11 2.39 -5.36
C ARG A 410 30.10 0.87 -5.58
N GLY A 411 29.69 0.44 -6.78
CA GLY A 411 29.58 -0.96 -7.15
C GLY A 411 28.21 -1.59 -6.90
N TYR A 412 27.27 -0.86 -6.30
CA TYR A 412 25.90 -1.31 -6.02
C TYR A 412 24.89 -0.28 -6.54
N PRO A 413 24.64 -0.24 -7.86
CA PRO A 413 23.75 0.76 -8.45
C PRO A 413 22.35 0.71 -7.82
N GLY A 414 21.79 1.88 -7.55
CA GLY A 414 20.51 2.04 -6.87
C GLY A 414 20.53 1.66 -5.39
N THR A 415 21.68 1.34 -4.79
CA THR A 415 21.78 0.92 -3.39
C THR A 415 22.76 1.79 -2.61
N PHE A 416 22.29 2.39 -1.51
CA PHE A 416 23.16 2.91 -0.46
C PHE A 416 23.21 1.93 0.71
N PHE A 417 24.41 1.54 1.09
CA PHE A 417 24.66 0.57 2.16
C PHE A 417 25.70 1.07 3.15
N LEU A 418 25.29 1.12 4.41
CA LEU A 418 26.12 1.42 5.57
C LEU A 418 25.88 0.35 6.64
N GLY A 419 26.54 -0.81 6.53
CA GLY A 419 26.40 -1.89 7.50
C GLY A 419 27.69 -2.66 7.74
N LYS A 420 27.56 -3.90 8.21
CA LYS A 420 28.65 -4.83 8.44
C LYS A 420 29.20 -5.35 7.11
N GLY A 421 30.50 -5.21 6.90
CA GLY A 421 31.17 -5.75 5.71
C GLY A 421 30.63 -5.14 4.42
N THR A 422 30.39 -5.99 3.42
CA THR A 422 29.83 -5.61 2.11
C THR A 422 28.53 -6.36 1.85
N PRO A 423 27.60 -5.79 1.05
CA PRO A 423 26.40 -6.52 0.62
C PRO A 423 26.75 -7.87 -0.02
N ARG A 424 26.03 -8.92 0.38
CA ARG A 424 26.17 -10.26 -0.18
C ARG A 424 25.24 -10.40 -1.39
N ILE A 425 25.81 -10.49 -2.58
CA ILE A 425 25.07 -10.61 -3.84
C ILE A 425 25.26 -12.05 -4.36
N ILE A 426 24.15 -12.75 -4.59
CA ILE A 426 24.13 -14.18 -4.97
C ILE A 426 23.19 -14.32 -6.16
N ASP A 427 23.69 -14.82 -7.29
CA ASP A 427 22.90 -15.08 -8.51
C ASP A 427 21.93 -13.93 -8.87
N SER A 428 22.37 -12.70 -8.64
CA SER A 428 21.54 -11.49 -8.70
C SER A 428 22.15 -10.47 -9.65
N MET A 429 21.29 -9.63 -10.23
CA MET A 429 21.66 -8.59 -11.17
C MET A 429 21.34 -7.22 -10.58
N LEU A 430 22.32 -6.33 -10.53
CA LEU A 430 22.17 -4.94 -10.12
C LEU A 430 22.65 -4.06 -11.29
N ARG A 431 21.77 -3.23 -11.88
CA ARG A 431 22.12 -2.35 -13.01
C ARG A 431 21.27 -1.09 -13.14
#